data_AF-A0AAN6SPP5-F1
#
_entry.id   AF-A0AAN6SPP5-F1
#
_cell.length_a   1.000
_cell.length_b   1.000
_cell.length_c   1.000
_cell.angle_alpha   90.00
_cell.angle_beta   90.00
_cell.angle_gamma   90.00
#
_symmetry.space_group_name_H-M   'P 1'
#
loop_
_entity.id
_entity.type
_entity.pdbx_description
1 polymer ?
#
loop_
_entity_poly.entity_id
_entity_poly.type
_entity_poly.pdbx_seq_one_letter_code
_entity_poly.pdbx_strand_id
1 'polypeptide(L)'
;MPTTGTDGSKLAARALTQCVDYTIFNRTTGASPQAADCQQMARNIGFGNGIWAVFNKEGVQRPVAWDSSCVFSLTVPAGARGGDSYAYIGNGDISDLVDMAAKAFEDGGLIGADGAMHCVGSDETGVDIIWGISHA
;
A
#
# COMPACT_ATOMS: atom_id res chain seq x y z
N MET A 1 -25.75 -25.02 -13.60
CA MET A 1 -25.34 -23.64 -13.27
C MET A 1 -24.94 -23.63 -11.80
N PRO A 2 -23.66 -23.66 -11.44
CA PRO A 2 -23.27 -23.71 -10.03
C PRO A 2 -23.23 -22.29 -9.43
N THR A 3 -24.22 -22.04 -8.58
CA THR A 3 -24.17 -21.41 -7.25
C THR A 3 -23.25 -20.21 -7.02
N THR A 4 -23.90 -19.06 -6.85
CA THR A 4 -23.46 -17.87 -6.12
C THR A 4 -22.88 -18.23 -4.75
N GLY A 5 -21.57 -18.09 -4.62
CA GLY A 5 -20.85 -18.23 -3.37
C GLY A 5 -19.56 -17.44 -3.46
N THR A 6 -19.62 -16.12 -3.34
CA THR A 6 -18.42 -15.29 -3.30
C THR A 6 -18.67 -14.06 -2.42
N ASP A 7 -17.84 -13.94 -1.39
CA ASP A 7 -17.33 -12.64 -0.91
C ASP A 7 -18.18 -11.72 -0.04
N GLY A 8 -19.11 -12.22 0.77
CA GLY A 8 -19.58 -11.42 1.91
C GLY A 8 -18.43 -10.93 2.81
N SER A 9 -17.38 -11.75 2.96
CA SER A 9 -16.18 -11.45 3.74
C SER A 9 -15.17 -10.54 3.02
N LYS A 10 -14.99 -10.63 1.70
CA LYS A 10 -14.12 -9.68 0.98
C LYS A 10 -14.78 -8.32 0.73
N LEU A 11 -16.11 -8.24 0.66
CA LEU A 11 -16.82 -6.95 0.63
C LEU A 11 -16.71 -6.21 1.98
N ALA A 12 -16.70 -6.93 3.11
CA ALA A 12 -16.43 -6.33 4.42
C ALA A 12 -14.95 -5.92 4.60
N ALA A 13 -14.00 -6.67 4.02
CA ALA A 13 -12.58 -6.29 3.99
C ALA A 13 -12.28 -5.09 3.07
N ARG A 14 -13.08 -4.92 1.99
CA ARG A 14 -13.08 -3.72 1.13
C ARG A 14 -13.48 -2.43 1.84
N ALA A 15 -14.05 -2.49 3.04
CA ALA A 15 -14.56 -1.33 3.77
C ALA A 15 -13.46 -0.40 4.34
N LEU A 16 -12.18 -0.60 3.99
CA LEU A 16 -11.06 0.16 4.52
C LEU A 16 -10.14 0.77 3.46
N THR A 17 -10.29 0.47 2.18
CA THR A 17 -9.49 1.13 1.13
C THR A 17 -9.86 2.60 1.05
N GLN A 18 -8.86 3.48 1.13
CA GLN A 18 -9.01 4.93 0.98
C GLN A 18 -8.44 5.43 -0.34
N CYS A 19 -7.90 4.53 -1.15
CA CYS A 19 -7.29 4.84 -2.42
C CYS A 19 -7.97 4.10 -3.59
N VAL A 20 -7.72 4.61 -4.79
CA VAL A 20 -8.16 4.09 -6.08
C VAL A 20 -7.04 4.28 -7.11
N ASP A 21 -7.26 3.83 -8.35
CA ASP A 21 -6.38 4.08 -9.50
C ASP A 21 -4.91 3.69 -9.27
N TYR A 22 -4.69 2.47 -8.76
CA TYR A 22 -3.36 1.94 -8.47
C TYR A 22 -2.56 1.67 -9.75
N THR A 23 -1.33 2.14 -9.77
CA THR A 23 -0.28 1.70 -10.70
C THR A 23 0.74 0.87 -9.94
N ILE A 24 1.38 -0.06 -10.64
CA ILE A 24 2.32 -1.01 -10.05
C ILE A 24 3.46 -1.30 -11.04
N PHE A 25 4.69 -1.07 -10.61
CA PHE A 25 5.89 -1.26 -11.41
C PHE A 25 6.87 -2.21 -10.70
N ASN A 26 7.50 -3.08 -11.48
CA ASN A 26 8.44 -4.08 -10.95
C ASN A 26 9.75 -3.39 -10.54
N ARG A 27 10.14 -3.59 -9.28
CA ARG A 27 11.42 -3.17 -8.69
C ARG A 27 12.16 -4.33 -8.01
N THR A 28 11.78 -5.57 -8.29
CA THR A 28 12.42 -6.76 -7.72
C THR A 28 13.87 -6.84 -8.19
N THR A 29 14.79 -6.91 -7.23
CA THR A 29 16.23 -7.06 -7.43
C THR A 29 16.78 -8.04 -6.39
N GLY A 30 18.05 -8.44 -6.52
CA GLY A 30 18.71 -9.26 -5.49
C GLY A 30 18.85 -8.57 -4.10
N ALA A 31 18.57 -7.28 -3.99
CA ALA A 31 18.55 -6.52 -2.74
C ALA A 31 17.12 -6.27 -2.21
N SER A 32 16.10 -6.84 -2.87
CA SER A 32 14.71 -6.71 -2.44
C SER A 32 14.43 -7.50 -1.15
N PRO A 33 13.39 -7.13 -0.38
CA PRO A 33 12.96 -7.87 0.80
C PRO A 33 12.40 -9.25 0.44
N GLN A 34 12.30 -10.11 1.46
CA GLN A 34 11.64 -11.40 1.31
C GLN A 34 10.13 -11.21 1.11
N ALA A 35 9.57 -11.91 0.13
CA ALA A 35 8.13 -11.89 -0.14
C ALA A 35 7.32 -12.34 1.08
N ALA A 36 7.82 -13.33 1.81
CA ALA A 36 7.19 -13.85 3.02
C ALA A 36 7.07 -12.79 4.13
N ASP A 37 8.11 -11.97 4.31
CA ASP A 37 8.13 -10.88 5.30
C ASP A 37 7.11 -9.80 4.94
N CYS A 38 7.02 -9.42 3.66
CA CYS A 38 6.02 -8.47 3.20
C CYS A 38 4.59 -8.98 3.38
N GLN A 39 4.35 -10.26 3.09
CA GLN A 39 3.05 -10.86 3.35
C GLN A 39 2.75 -10.94 4.85
N GLN A 40 3.75 -11.17 5.71
CA GLN A 40 3.57 -11.14 7.16
C GLN A 40 3.24 -9.72 7.65
N MET A 41 3.94 -8.70 7.17
CA MET A 41 3.60 -7.29 7.41
C MET A 41 2.14 -7.00 7.03
N ALA A 42 1.72 -7.38 5.83
CA ALA A 42 0.35 -7.20 5.36
C ALA A 42 -0.68 -7.92 6.25
N ARG A 43 -0.37 -9.14 6.70
CA ARG A 43 -1.21 -9.85 7.68
C ARG A 43 -1.29 -9.11 9.02
N ASN A 44 -0.15 -8.64 9.55
CA ASN A 44 -0.09 -7.95 10.84
C ASN A 44 -0.97 -6.70 10.87
N ILE A 45 -0.95 -5.90 9.79
CA ILE A 45 -1.81 -4.72 9.68
C ILE A 45 -3.27 -5.11 9.33
N GLY A 46 -3.48 -6.17 8.54
CA GLY A 46 -4.78 -6.62 8.09
C GLY A 46 -5.72 -7.11 9.21
N PHE A 47 -5.20 -7.47 10.38
CA PHE A 47 -6.01 -7.81 11.55
C PHE A 47 -6.73 -6.59 12.19
N GLY A 48 -6.40 -5.37 11.79
CA GLY A 48 -7.04 -4.14 12.26
C GLY A 48 -7.85 -3.42 11.20
N ASN A 49 -8.93 -2.75 11.61
CA ASN A 49 -9.73 -1.86 10.75
C ASN A 49 -9.11 -0.45 10.62
N GLY A 50 -7.79 -0.37 10.43
CA GLY A 50 -7.01 0.86 10.52
C GLY A 50 -7.08 1.71 9.25
N ILE A 51 -7.33 3.01 9.45
CA ILE A 51 -7.08 4.07 8.48
C ILE A 51 -5.98 4.97 9.06
N TRP A 52 -5.00 5.30 8.24
CA TRP A 52 -3.82 6.09 8.63
C TRP A 52 -3.84 7.43 7.92
N ALA A 53 -3.53 8.50 8.64
CA ALA A 53 -3.28 9.82 8.06
C ALA A 53 -1.79 9.98 7.74
N VAL A 54 -1.49 10.23 6.47
CA VAL A 54 -0.14 10.42 5.94
C VAL A 54 0.05 11.88 5.62
N PHE A 55 0.73 12.60 6.52
CA PHE A 55 0.98 14.02 6.36
C PHE A 55 1.85 14.32 5.15
N ASN A 56 1.48 15.37 4.42
CA ASN A 56 2.30 15.92 3.36
C ASN A 56 3.61 16.44 3.97
N LYS A 57 4.72 15.84 3.55
CA LYS A 57 6.08 16.24 3.94
C LYS A 57 6.90 16.65 2.71
N GLU A 58 6.24 17.24 1.71
CA GLU A 58 6.85 17.82 0.51
C GLU A 58 7.83 16.88 -0.21
N GLY A 59 7.36 15.69 -0.59
CA GLY A 59 8.16 14.72 -1.35
C GLY A 59 9.09 13.85 -0.50
N VAL A 60 9.05 13.94 0.83
CA VAL A 60 9.80 13.04 1.71
C VAL A 60 9.09 11.68 1.81
N GLN A 61 9.82 10.61 1.46
CA GLN A 61 9.36 9.23 1.63
C GLN A 61 9.35 8.83 3.11
N ARG A 62 8.31 8.11 3.53
CA ARG A 62 8.11 7.68 4.92
C ARG A 62 7.71 6.22 5.00
N PRO A 63 8.42 5.40 5.79
CA PRO A 63 7.93 4.08 6.19
C PRO A 63 6.62 4.21 6.96
N VAL A 64 5.62 3.40 6.61
CA VAL A 64 4.31 3.36 7.30
C VAL A 64 3.94 1.99 7.84
N ALA A 65 4.52 0.93 7.27
CA ALA A 65 4.44 -0.43 7.80
C ALA A 65 5.77 -1.14 7.56
N TRP A 66 6.17 -2.01 8.48
CA TRP A 66 7.37 -2.81 8.34
C TRP A 66 7.22 -4.14 9.07
N ASP A 67 7.88 -5.17 8.54
CA ASP A 67 8.11 -6.43 9.25
C ASP A 67 9.38 -7.08 8.72
N SER A 68 10.30 -7.42 9.61
CA SER A 68 11.57 -8.09 9.28
C SER A 68 12.32 -7.37 8.14
N SER A 69 12.48 -7.98 6.96
CA SER A 69 13.16 -7.33 5.83
C SER A 69 12.29 -6.33 5.06
N CYS A 70 10.97 -6.36 5.22
CA CYS A 70 10.04 -5.61 4.38
C CYS A 70 9.67 -4.25 4.97
N VAL A 71 9.72 -3.21 4.15
CA VAL A 71 9.20 -1.87 4.45
C VAL A 71 8.23 -1.44 3.35
N PHE A 72 7.05 -0.99 3.77
CA PHE A 72 6.11 -0.28 2.92
C PHE A 72 6.20 1.22 3.22
N SER A 73 6.48 2.00 2.19
CA SER A 73 6.69 3.45 2.30
C SER A 73 5.73 4.24 1.43
N LEU A 74 5.44 5.47 1.84
CA LEU A 74 4.61 6.42 1.11
C LEU A 74 5.31 7.76 0.93
N THR A 75 4.98 8.44 -0.15
CA THR A 75 5.46 9.78 -0.47
C THR A 75 4.31 10.59 -1.05
N VAL A 76 3.98 11.71 -0.41
CA VAL A 76 3.14 12.75 -1.03
C VAL A 76 4.09 13.65 -1.85
N PRO A 77 3.95 13.76 -3.19
CA PRO A 77 4.86 14.55 -4.01
C PRO A 77 4.90 16.02 -3.59
N ALA A 78 6.07 16.65 -3.73
CA ALA A 78 6.23 18.08 -3.46
C ALA A 78 5.27 18.91 -4.34
N GLY A 79 4.58 19.88 -3.75
CA GLY A 79 3.60 20.72 -4.45
C GLY A 79 2.28 20.03 -4.79
N ALA A 80 2.09 18.75 -4.44
CA ALA A 80 0.79 18.08 -4.64
C ALA A 80 -0.31 18.74 -3.81
N ARG A 81 0.02 19.28 -2.62
CA ARG A 81 -0.88 19.99 -1.71
C ARG A 81 -0.13 20.96 -0.79
N GLY A 82 -0.87 21.77 -0.02
CA GLY A 82 -0.32 22.61 1.05
C GLY A 82 0.26 21.81 2.23
N GLY A 83 1.16 22.42 3.01
CA GLY A 83 1.97 21.75 4.04
C GLY A 83 1.22 21.09 5.19
N ASP A 84 -0.02 21.52 5.49
CA ASP A 84 -0.85 20.93 6.57
C ASP A 84 -1.81 19.83 6.08
N SER A 85 -1.80 19.52 4.78
CA SER A 85 -2.65 18.47 4.22
C SER A 85 -2.13 17.07 4.51
N TYR A 86 -3.00 16.08 4.42
CA TYR A 86 -2.66 14.67 4.55
C TYR A 86 -3.52 13.81 3.63
N ALA A 87 -3.04 12.61 3.31
CA ALA A 87 -3.77 11.56 2.61
C ALA A 87 -4.21 10.48 3.59
N TYR A 88 -5.36 9.86 3.36
CA TYR A 88 -5.78 8.68 4.09
C TYR A 88 -5.38 7.42 3.32
N ILE A 89 -4.82 6.45 4.04
CA ILE A 89 -4.56 5.10 3.52
C ILE A 89 -5.13 4.07 4.48
N GLY A 90 -5.76 3.05 3.93
CA GLY A 90 -6.26 1.92 4.68
C GLY A 90 -5.29 0.76 4.73
N ASN A 91 -5.48 -0.10 5.73
CA ASN A 91 -4.83 -1.41 5.77
C ASN A 91 -5.17 -2.27 4.54
N GLY A 92 -6.38 -2.09 3.98
CA GLY A 92 -6.80 -2.75 2.74
C GLY A 92 -5.93 -2.34 1.55
N ASP A 93 -5.62 -1.05 1.39
CA ASP A 93 -4.79 -0.56 0.28
C ASP A 93 -3.39 -1.18 0.32
N ILE A 94 -2.76 -1.18 1.50
CA ILE A 94 -1.42 -1.75 1.68
C ILE A 94 -1.43 -3.26 1.43
N SER A 95 -2.42 -3.96 1.98
CA SER A 95 -2.54 -5.42 1.82
C SER A 95 -2.74 -5.80 0.36
N ASP A 96 -3.64 -5.12 -0.35
CA ASP A 96 -3.92 -5.38 -1.75
C ASP A 96 -2.69 -5.09 -2.63
N LEU A 97 -1.97 -4.00 -2.39
CA LEU A 97 -0.74 -3.66 -3.13
C LEU A 97 0.37 -4.69 -2.92
N VAL A 98 0.59 -5.15 -1.68
CA VAL A 98 1.55 -6.23 -1.39
C VAL A 98 1.16 -7.52 -2.09
N ASP A 99 -0.12 -7.89 -2.05
CA ASP A 99 -0.61 -9.12 -2.65
C ASP A 99 -0.56 -9.07 -4.19
N MET A 100 -0.86 -7.90 -4.78
CA MET A 100 -0.69 -7.65 -6.22
C MET A 100 0.78 -7.69 -6.64
N ALA A 101 1.68 -7.05 -5.88
CA ALA A 101 3.11 -7.05 -6.15
C ALA A 101 3.69 -8.46 -6.09
N ALA A 102 3.36 -9.24 -5.06
CA ALA A 102 3.82 -10.61 -4.92
C ALA A 102 3.31 -11.50 -6.07
N LYS A 103 2.05 -11.38 -6.48
CA LYS A 103 1.50 -12.15 -7.61
C LYS A 103 2.15 -11.80 -8.94
N ALA A 104 2.56 -10.54 -9.13
CA ALA A 104 3.05 -10.06 -10.41
C ALA A 104 4.59 -10.16 -10.53
N PHE A 105 5.32 -9.91 -9.45
CA PHE A 105 6.75 -9.60 -9.49
C PHE A 105 7.62 -10.39 -8.50
N GLU A 106 7.06 -11.36 -7.77
CA GLU A 106 7.87 -12.27 -6.97
C GLU A 106 8.82 -13.06 -7.86
N ASP A 107 10.09 -13.04 -7.48
CA ASP A 107 11.15 -13.79 -8.14
C ASP A 107 12.16 -14.28 -7.11
N GLY A 108 12.37 -15.60 -7.05
CA GLY A 108 13.33 -16.21 -6.13
C GLY A 108 13.06 -15.98 -4.64
N GLY A 109 11.81 -15.72 -4.26
CA GLY A 109 11.39 -15.41 -2.89
C GLY A 109 11.54 -13.93 -2.51
N LEU A 110 11.91 -13.05 -3.44
CA LEU A 110 12.09 -11.62 -3.22
C LEU A 110 11.00 -10.82 -3.94
N ILE A 111 10.60 -9.67 -3.38
CA ILE A 111 9.68 -8.74 -4.05
C ILE A 111 10.12 -7.29 -3.88
N GLY A 112 10.11 -6.52 -4.96
CA GLY A 112 10.21 -5.08 -4.93
C GLY A 112 9.18 -4.48 -5.88
N ALA A 113 8.49 -3.44 -5.43
CA ALA A 113 7.51 -2.75 -6.28
C ALA A 113 7.38 -1.30 -5.85
N ASP A 114 7.02 -0.45 -6.80
CA ASP A 114 6.56 0.91 -6.52
C ASP A 114 5.40 1.29 -7.45
N GLY A 115 4.81 2.44 -7.19
CA GLY A 115 3.74 2.96 -8.01
C GLY A 115 3.11 4.20 -7.42
N ALA A 116 1.99 4.58 -8.01
CA ALA A 116 1.15 5.67 -7.56
C ALA A 116 -0.28 5.19 -7.33
N MET A 117 -1.01 5.89 -6.48
CA MET A 117 -2.43 5.69 -6.24
C MET A 117 -3.08 7.01 -5.84
N HIS A 118 -4.38 7.13 -6.11
CA HIS A 118 -5.17 8.30 -5.78
C HIS A 118 -5.94 8.06 -4.49
N CYS A 119 -5.66 8.81 -3.43
CA CYS A 119 -6.22 8.59 -2.09
C CYS A 119 -7.10 9.74 -1.64
N VAL A 120 -8.04 9.49 -0.73
CA VAL A 120 -8.82 10.55 -0.08
C VAL A 120 -7.88 11.50 0.69
N GLY A 121 -7.98 12.79 0.44
CA GLY A 121 -7.23 13.84 1.14
C GLY A 121 -7.99 14.46 2.31
N SER A 122 -7.28 15.26 3.10
CA SER A 122 -7.79 15.94 4.31
C SER A 122 -8.96 16.89 4.10
N ASP A 123 -9.18 17.37 2.87
CA ASP A 123 -10.28 18.24 2.46
C ASP A 123 -11.37 17.48 1.68
N GLU A 124 -11.38 16.14 1.80
CA GLU A 124 -12.26 15.21 1.09
C GLU A 124 -12.07 15.21 -0.45
N THR A 125 -11.13 15.98 -0.98
CA THR A 125 -10.67 15.86 -2.36
C THR A 125 -9.54 14.85 -2.43
N GLY A 126 -9.34 14.19 -3.57
CA GLY A 126 -8.32 13.14 -3.67
C GLY A 126 -6.91 13.66 -4.00
N VAL A 127 -5.89 12.87 -3.65
CA VAL A 127 -4.47 13.18 -3.78
C VAL A 127 -3.69 12.01 -4.33
N ASP A 128 -2.86 12.26 -5.33
CA ASP A 128 -1.95 11.25 -5.83
C ASP A 128 -0.76 11.12 -4.89
N ILE A 129 -0.51 9.90 -4.43
CA ILE A 129 0.64 9.56 -3.62
C ILE A 129 1.43 8.42 -4.26
N ILE A 130 2.73 8.43 -4.03
CA ILE A 130 3.65 7.37 -4.46
C ILE A 130 3.80 6.39 -3.31
N TRP A 131 3.85 5.10 -3.63
CA TRP A 131 4.08 4.03 -2.68
C TRP A 131 5.26 3.17 -3.12
N GLY A 132 5.84 2.41 -2.18
CA GLY A 132 6.91 1.46 -2.50
C GLY A 132 7.10 0.36 -1.46
N ILE A 133 7.53 -0.81 -1.93
CA ILE A 133 8.01 -1.95 -1.16
C ILE A 133 9.53 -2.01 -1.34
N SER A 134 10.26 -1.88 -0.24
CA SER A 134 11.72 -1.92 -0.22
C SER A 134 12.25 -2.71 0.95
N HIS A 135 13.54 -2.98 0.93
CA HIS A 135 14.24 -3.62 2.05
C HIS A 135 14.42 -2.60 3.19
N ALA A 136 14.29 -3.06 4.44
CA ALA A 136 14.58 -2.30 5.66
C ALA A 136 16.06 -1.91 5.79
#